data_AF-A0A924IYP9-F1
#
_entry.id   AF-A0A924IYP9-F1
#
_cell.length_a   1.000
_cell.length_b   1.000
_cell.length_c   1.000
_cell.angle_alpha   90.00
_cell.angle_beta   90.00
_cell.angle_gamma   90.00
#
_symmetry.space_group_name_H-M   'P 1'
#
loop_
_entity.id
_entity.type
_entity.pdbx_description
1 polymer ?
#
loop_
_entity_poly.entity_id
_entity_poly.type
_entity_poly.pdbx_seq_one_letter_code
_entity_poly.pdbx_strand_id
1 'polypeptide(L)' 'MGLVYAEIQLSNPVLQGSMPVNVNCLVNSGATYLCITQHVANQLGLKELHQKEAQLADGSSKLLPYVGPIKVEFM' A
#
# COMPACT_ATOMS: atom_id res chain seq x y z
N MET A 1 -14.49 5.56 -19.55
CA MET A 1 -13.66 4.39 -19.19
C MET A 1 -13.78 4.19 -17.69
N GLY A 2 -14.07 2.97 -17.23
CA GLY A 2 -14.42 2.69 -15.83
C GLY A 2 -13.20 2.50 -14.92
N LEU A 3 -13.42 2.63 -13.62
CA LEU A 3 -12.44 2.23 -12.60
C LEU A 3 -12.39 0.70 -12.55
N VAL A 4 -11.18 0.15 -12.61
CA VAL A 4 -10.94 -1.29 -12.49
C VAL A 4 -10.37 -1.56 -11.11
N TYR A 5 -10.90 -2.59 -10.46
CA TYR A 5 -10.45 -3.01 -9.15
C TYR A 5 -10.02 -4.47 -9.14
N ALA A 6 -9.11 -4.82 -8.23
CA ALA A 6 -8.66 -6.17 -7.99
C ALA A 6 -8.75 -6.48 -6.49
N GLU A 7 -9.35 -7.62 -6.15
CA GLU A 7 -9.28 -8.18 -4.81
C GLU A 7 -7.90 -8.79 -4.59
N ILE A 8 -7.17 -8.25 -3.64
CA ILE A 8 -5.82 -8.72 -3.30
C ILE A 8 -5.71 -8.92 -1.80
N GLN A 9 -4.82 -9.83 -1.41
CA GLN A 9 -4.43 -10.03 -0.03
C GLN A 9 -3.05 -9.43 0.20
N LEU A 10 -2.93 -8.63 1.25
CA LEU A 10 -1.70 -8.00 1.70
C LEU A 10 -1.25 -8.62 3.02
N SER A 11 0.03 -8.96 3.15
CA SER A 11 0.60 -9.49 4.40
C SER A 11 2.02 -8.98 4.67
N ASN A 12 2.45 -9.03 5.93
CA ASN A 12 3.83 -8.76 6.31
C ASN A 12 4.57 -10.10 6.45
N PRO A 13 5.48 -10.46 5.52
CA PRO A 13 6.12 -11.78 5.51
C PRO A 13 7.11 -12.02 6.64
N VAL A 14 7.51 -10.96 7.37
CA VAL A 14 8.51 -11.04 8.43
C VAL A 14 7.86 -11.04 9.82
N LEU A 15 6.63 -10.51 9.95
CA LEU A 15 5.93 -10.44 11.23
C LEU A 15 5.12 -11.71 11.48
N GLN A 16 5.66 -12.61 12.30
CA GLN A 16 4.97 -13.84 12.70
C GLN A 16 3.65 -13.52 13.42
N GLY A 17 2.58 -14.19 13.01
CA GLY A 17 1.23 -13.99 13.59
C GLY A 17 0.47 -12.77 13.06
N SER A 18 1.05 -11.98 12.14
CA SER A 18 0.31 -10.94 11.43
C SER A 18 -0.78 -11.58 10.55
N MET A 19 -2.02 -11.16 10.74
CA MET A 19 -3.11 -11.59 9.87
C MET A 19 -3.06 -10.82 8.55
N PRO A 20 -3.17 -11.51 7.40
CA PRO A 20 -3.33 -10.84 6.12
C PRO A 20 -4.57 -9.95 6.09
N VAL A 21 -4.51 -8.88 5.30
CA VAL A 21 -5.60 -7.94 5.08
C VAL A 21 -6.06 -8.07 3.63
N ASN A 22 -7.33 -8.45 3.43
CA ASN A 22 -7.95 -8.43 2.11
C ASN A 22 -8.38 -6.99 1.78
N VAL A 23 -8.04 -6.53 0.59
CA VAL A 23 -8.37 -5.18 0.12
C VAL A 23 -8.86 -5.20 -1.31
N ASN A 24 -9.90 -4.40 -1.57
CA ASN A 24 -10.35 -4.10 -2.92
C ASN A 24 -9.50 -2.95 -3.48
N CYS A 25 -8.49 -3.26 -4.27
CA CYS A 25 -7.47 -2.31 -4.72
C CYS A 25 -7.84 -1.69 -6.07
N LEU A 26 -7.75 -0.36 -6.18
CA LEU A 26 -7.86 0.34 -7.46
C LEU A 26 -6.64 0.05 -8.34
N VAL A 27 -6.86 -0.41 -9.56
CA VAL A 27 -5.80 -0.58 -10.56
C VAL A 27 -5.49 0.79 -11.17
N ASN A 28 -4.27 1.27 -10.95
CA ASN A 28 -3.81 2.57 -11.45
C ASN A 28 -2.49 2.43 -12.20
N SER A 29 -2.55 2.37 -13.53
CA SER A 29 -1.35 2.29 -14.39
C SER A 29 -0.46 3.54 -14.32
N GLY A 30 -0.97 4.67 -13.80
CA GLY A 30 -0.20 5.88 -13.56
C GLY A 30 0.55 5.89 -12.23
N ALA A 31 0.32 4.92 -11.33
CA ALA A 31 1.03 4.83 -10.06
C ALA A 31 2.34 4.04 -10.22
N THR A 32 3.44 4.61 -9.72
CA THR A 32 4.75 3.94 -9.70
C THR A 32 4.90 2.95 -8.54
N TYR A 33 4.21 3.21 -7.42
CA TYR A 33 4.31 2.43 -6.19
C TYR A 33 2.94 1.92 -5.78
N LEU A 34 2.91 0.82 -5.01
CA LEU A 34 1.71 0.41 -4.29
C LEU A 34 1.44 1.41 -3.18
N CYS A 35 0.38 2.19 -3.32
CA CYS A 35 -0.08 3.12 -2.29
C CYS A 35 -1.10 2.41 -1.39
N ILE A 36 -0.79 2.32 -0.10
CA ILE A 36 -1.71 1.79 0.92
C ILE A 36 -2.09 2.90 1.89
N THR A 37 -3.25 2.75 2.53
CA THR A 37 -3.64 3.67 3.59
C THR A 37 -2.80 3.43 4.85
N GLN A 38 -2.68 4.46 5.69
CA GLN A 38 -2.03 4.32 7.00
C GLN A 38 -2.69 3.22 7.86
N HIS A 39 -3.99 3.02 7.72
CA HIS A 39 -4.71 1.97 8.44
C HIS A 39 -4.21 0.56 8.08
N VAL A 40 -4.05 0.27 6.78
CA VAL A 40 -3.52 -1.02 6.31
C VAL A 40 -2.07 -1.19 6.77
N ALA A 41 -1.24 -0.16 6.66
CA ALA A 41 0.14 -0.20 7.14
C ALA A 41 0.23 -0.52 8.64
N ASN A 42 -0.65 0.07 9.46
CA ASN A 42 -0.72 -0.17 10.89
C ASN A 42 -1.18 -1.61 11.20
N GLN A 43 -2.20 -2.12 10.51
CA GLN A 43 -2.68 -3.50 10.69
C GLN A 43 -1.61 -4.55 10.38
N LEU A 44 -0.80 -4.28 9.34
CA LEU A 44 0.31 -5.14 8.94
C LEU A 44 1.60 -4.90 9.75
N GLY A 45 1.61 -3.94 10.67
CA GLY A 45 2.77 -3.58 11.46
C GLY A 45 3.99 -3.21 10.60
N LEU A 46 3.77 -2.53 9.47
CA LEU A 46 4.86 -2.16 8.56
C LEU A 46 5.71 -1.05 9.18
N LYS A 47 7.02 -1.16 9.00
CA LYS A 47 7.96 -0.16 9.50
C LYS A 47 8.33 0.82 8.40
N GLU A 48 8.49 2.08 8.79
CA GLU A 48 9.06 3.11 7.94
C GLU A 48 10.55 2.81 7.69
N LEU A 49 10.92 2.79 6.42
CA LEU A 49 12.31 2.58 5.99
C LEU A 49 12.99 3.92 5.72
N HIS A 50 12.27 4.83 5.07
CA HIS A 50 12.66 6.21 4.78
C HIS A 50 11.43 7.00 4.35
N GLN A 51 11.57 8.31 4.17
CA GLN A 51 10.53 9.15 3.58
C GLN A 51 10.82 9.45 2.11
N LYS A 52 9.75 9.58 1.32
CA LYS A 52 9.81 10.03 -0.07
C LYS A 52 8.84 11.18 -0.29
N GLU A 53 9.28 12.17 -1.04
CA GLU A 53 8.40 13.18 -1.57
C GLU A 53 7.51 12.57 -2.66
N ALA A 54 6.20 12.82 -2.56
CA ALA A 54 5.20 12.41 -3.53
C ALA A 54 4.30 13.59 -3.87
N GLN A 55 4.05 13.80 -5.16
CA GLN A 55 3.04 14.75 -5.64
C GLN A 55 1.68 14.06 -5.63
N LEU A 56 0.72 14.66 -4.95
CA LEU A 56 -0.66 14.21 -4.88
C LEU A 56 -1.47 14.76 -6.05
N ALA A 57 -2.64 14.16 -6.29
CA ALA A 57 -3.54 14.58 -7.37
C ALA A 57 -4.06 16.02 -7.22
N ASP A 58 -4.03 16.59 -6.01
CA ASP A 58 -4.35 18.00 -5.75
C ASP A 58 -3.19 18.96 -6.09
N GLY A 59 -2.07 18.43 -6.61
CA GLY A 59 -0.86 19.17 -6.96
C GLY A 59 0.09 19.43 -5.79
N SER A 60 -0.31 19.12 -4.56
CA SER A 60 0.56 19.29 -3.38
C SER A 60 1.65 18.23 -3.34
N SER A 61 2.87 18.62 -2.95
CA SER A 61 3.93 17.69 -2.60
C SER A 61 3.92 17.40 -1.11
N LYS A 62 4.02 16.12 -0.73
CA LYS A 62 4.15 15.69 0.67
C LYS A 62 5.25 14.66 0.83
N LEU A 63 5.97 14.75 1.94
CA LEU A 63 6.82 13.67 2.43
C LEU A 63 5.93 12.57 3.03
N LEU A 64 5.98 11.39 2.44
CA LEU A 64 5.22 10.21 2.85
C LEU A 64 6.17 9.08 3.26
N PRO A 65 5.78 8.25 4.24
CA PRO A 65 6.60 7.13 4.69
C PRO A 65 6.63 6.04 3.62
N TYR A 66 7.83 5.59 3.28
CA TYR A 66 8.05 4.39 2.47
C TYR A 66 8.20 3.19 3.42
N VAL A 67 7.21 2.30 3.42
CA VAL A 67 7.07 1.23 4.42
C VAL A 67 7.21 -0.16 3.81
N GLY A 68 7.59 -1.13 4.63
CA GLY A 68 7.65 -2.54 4.21
C GLY A 68 8.20 -3.45 5.30
N PRO A 69 8.48 -4.73 4.97
CA PRO A 69 8.19 -5.40 3.69
C PRO A 69 6.70 -5.79 3.57
N ILE A 70 6.18 -5.83 2.35
CA ILE A 70 4.80 -6.25 2.06
C ILE A 70 4.79 -7.36 1.01
N LYS A 71 3.98 -8.40 1.23
CA LYS A 71 3.68 -9.46 0.25
C LYS A 71 2.29 -9.21 -0.32
N VAL A 72 2.17 -9.35 -1.63
CA VAL A 72 0.91 -9.19 -2.38
C VAL A 72 0.54 -10.52 -3.01
N GLU A 73 -0.71 -10.94 -2.82
CA GLU A 73 -1.28 -12.13 -3.43
C GLU A 73 -2.59 -11.76 -4.13
N PHE A 74 -2.75 -12.20 -5.37
CA PHE A 74 -3.98 -12.06 -6.13
C PHE A 74 -4.91 -13.23 -5.81
N MET A 75 -6.20 -12.94 -5.62
CA MET A 75 -7.24 -13.94 -5.37
C MET A 75 -8.06 -14.21 -6.63
#